data_AF-A0A1V5MXV1-F1
#
_entry.id   AF-A0A1V5MXV1-F1
#
_cell.length_a   1.000
_cell.length_b   1.000
_cell.length_c   1.000
_cell.angle_alpha   90.00
_cell.angle_beta   90.00
_cell.angle_gamma   90.00
#
_symmetry.space_group_name_H-M   'P 1'
#
loop_
_entity.id
_entity.type
_entity.pdbx_description
1 polymer ?
#
loop_
_entity_poly.entity_id
_entity_poly.type
_entity_poly.pdbx_seq_one_letter_code
_entity_poly.pdbx_strand_id
1 'polypeptide(L)'
;MLFISAFFPDNRGNLLFGIYLLGILTAIIVAILFKRILFRKKEAPFVMELPPFRIPTNRSTFRGMWGKGAEYLKKISSIILISSVIIWGFSHYPVKQAFDKDYEMEIISLETSYAKRILLAEDVQSDFLLQEKDNKRHRLEMEKQAELLEYSLLGRIGHFIEPVIKPLGFDWKMGIALLSGAPAKEIIVSTLNVLYKGDTESQNNISLIDKLKAQSISADNQNNSQLSPLTALTFMIFVLLYFPCIGTLVVISRESGHWKWGVFAAFYTTFIAWIAAFAVYNLGQLF
;
A
#
# COMPACT_ATOMS: atom_id res chain seq x y z
N MET A 1 0.48 -5.18 -9.50
CA MET A 1 0.76 -6.54 -10.00
C MET A 1 0.07 -7.61 -9.16
N LEU A 2 0.35 -7.70 -7.85
CA LEU A 2 -0.21 -8.74 -6.98
C LEU A 2 -1.76 -8.81 -6.97
N PHE A 3 -2.44 -7.66 -6.86
CA PHE A 3 -3.91 -7.59 -6.92
C PHE A 3 -4.50 -8.07 -8.25
N ILE A 4 -3.88 -7.70 -9.38
CA ILE A 4 -4.37 -8.09 -10.72
C ILE A 4 -4.23 -9.59 -10.93
N SER A 5 -3.12 -10.19 -10.49
CA SER A 5 -2.93 -11.64 -10.55
C SER A 5 -3.85 -12.43 -9.63
N ALA A 6 -4.28 -11.82 -8.52
CA ALA A 6 -5.23 -12.43 -7.59
C ALA A 6 -6.64 -12.41 -8.17
N PHE A 7 -7.15 -11.25 -8.56
CA PHE A 7 -8.57 -11.10 -8.88
C PHE A 7 -8.93 -11.25 -10.36
N PHE A 8 -7.99 -11.04 -11.28
CA PHE A 8 -8.26 -11.02 -12.72
C PHE A 8 -7.25 -11.88 -13.49
N PRO A 9 -7.22 -13.21 -13.27
CA PRO A 9 -6.18 -14.08 -13.83
C PRO A 9 -6.18 -14.11 -15.37
N ASP A 10 -7.34 -13.99 -16.02
CA ASP A 10 -7.49 -14.15 -17.48
C ASP A 10 -7.22 -12.86 -18.27
N ASN A 11 -7.51 -11.68 -17.69
CA ASN A 11 -7.47 -10.39 -18.38
C ASN A 11 -6.43 -9.41 -17.82
N ARG A 12 -5.32 -9.90 -17.25
CA ARG A 12 -4.31 -9.08 -16.54
C ARG A 12 -3.76 -7.92 -17.37
N GLY A 13 -3.48 -8.18 -18.66
CA GLY A 13 -2.89 -7.20 -19.57
C GLY A 13 -3.84 -6.05 -19.89
N ASN A 14 -5.10 -6.38 -20.23
CA ASN A 14 -6.13 -5.38 -20.54
C ASN A 14 -6.44 -4.50 -19.33
N LEU A 15 -6.48 -5.09 -18.13
CA LEU A 15 -6.72 -4.33 -16.91
C LEU A 15 -5.56 -3.37 -16.59
N LEU A 16 -4.31 -3.84 -16.71
CA LEU A 16 -3.13 -2.98 -16.57
C LEU A 16 -3.20 -1.81 -17.55
N PHE A 17 -3.42 -2.11 -18.83
CA PHE A 17 -3.53 -1.09 -19.87
C PHE A 17 -4.65 -0.08 -19.56
N GLY A 18 -5.81 -0.54 -19.12
CA GLY A 18 -6.94 0.31 -18.73
C GLY A 18 -6.62 1.24 -17.58
N ILE A 19 -5.96 0.74 -16.52
CA ILE A 19 -5.54 1.56 -15.37
C ILE A 19 -4.52 2.62 -15.78
N TYR A 20 -3.53 2.26 -16.61
CA TYR A 20 -2.55 3.24 -17.12
C TYR A 20 -3.22 4.33 -17.96
N LEU A 21 -4.14 3.93 -18.86
CA LEU A 21 -4.87 4.86 -19.71
C LEU A 21 -5.74 5.81 -18.88
N LEU A 22 -6.43 5.30 -17.85
CA LEU A 22 -7.21 6.11 -16.90
C LEU A 22 -6.33 7.13 -16.18
N GLY A 23 -5.13 6.73 -15.74
CA GLY A 23 -4.16 7.64 -15.13
C GLY A 23 -3.76 8.79 -16.06
N ILE A 24 -3.45 8.48 -17.31
CA ILE A 24 -3.09 9.48 -18.34
C ILE A 24 -4.26 10.43 -18.60
N LEU A 25 -5.48 9.90 -18.78
CA LEU A 25 -6.68 10.73 -19.00
C LEU A 25 -6.94 11.66 -17.81
N THR A 26 -6.83 11.13 -16.59
CA THR A 26 -7.01 11.93 -15.37
C THR A 26 -5.96 13.06 -15.30
N ALA A 27 -4.70 12.77 -15.61
CA ALA A 27 -3.65 13.79 -15.63
C ALA A 27 -3.94 14.89 -16.67
N ILE A 28 -4.41 14.55 -17.87
CA ILE A 28 -4.79 15.53 -18.91
C ILE A 28 -5.95 16.41 -18.43
N ILE A 29 -7.00 15.81 -17.85
CA ILE A 29 -8.16 16.54 -17.32
C ILE A 29 -7.73 17.53 -16.23
N VAL A 30 -6.89 17.09 -15.29
CA VAL A 30 -6.37 17.93 -14.20
C VAL A 30 -5.50 19.06 -14.75
N ALA A 31 -4.63 18.79 -15.72
CA ALA A 31 -3.78 19.82 -16.35
C ALA A 31 -4.62 20.91 -17.04
N ILE A 32 -5.67 20.52 -17.78
CA ILE A 32 -6.59 21.46 -18.43
C ILE A 32 -7.33 22.29 -17.36
N LEU A 33 -7.79 21.65 -16.29
CA LEU A 33 -8.49 22.30 -15.18
C LEU A 33 -7.59 23.32 -14.47
N PHE A 34 -6.35 22.94 -14.14
CA PHE A 34 -5.38 23.82 -13.49
C PHE A 34 -4.95 24.99 -14.39
N LYS A 35 -4.76 24.75 -15.69
CA LYS A 35 -4.47 25.79 -16.68
C LYS A 35 -5.60 26.83 -16.73
N ARG A 36 -6.86 26.39 -16.65
CA ARG A 36 -8.03 27.29 -16.71
C ARG A 36 -8.30 28.03 -15.40
N ILE A 37 -8.10 27.36 -14.26
CA ILE A 37 -8.51 27.88 -12.94
C ILE A 37 -7.37 28.59 -12.19
N LEU A 38 -6.17 28.01 -12.16
CA LEU A 38 -5.12 28.42 -11.20
C LEU A 38 -4.01 29.27 -11.82
N PHE A 39 -3.62 29.00 -13.08
CA PHE A 39 -2.42 29.59 -13.70
C PHE A 39 -2.73 30.59 -14.82
N ARG A 40 -3.59 31.59 -14.55
CA ARG A 40 -3.77 32.77 -15.42
C ARG A 40 -2.58 33.74 -15.28
N LYS A 41 -1.38 33.37 -15.73
CA LYS A 41 -0.27 34.33 -15.91
C LYS A 41 0.21 34.33 -17.35
N LYS A 42 0.47 35.54 -17.88
CA LYS A 42 1.06 35.73 -19.20
C LYS A 42 2.46 35.12 -19.20
N GLU A 43 2.66 34.15 -20.07
CA GLU A 43 3.95 33.51 -20.29
C GLU A 43 4.94 34.61 -20.73
N ALA A 44 6.01 34.81 -19.95
CA ALA A 44 7.08 35.69 -20.38
C ALA A 44 7.65 35.11 -21.69
N PRO A 45 7.93 35.95 -22.71
CA PRO A 45 8.50 35.47 -23.95
C PRO A 45 9.86 34.85 -23.63
N PHE A 46 9.90 33.52 -23.57
CA PHE A 46 11.14 32.78 -23.48
C PHE A 46 11.84 32.97 -24.82
N VAL A 47 12.72 33.97 -24.88
CA VAL A 47 13.75 34.04 -25.91
C VAL A 47 14.71 32.90 -25.59
N MET A 48 14.42 31.73 -26.15
CA MET A 48 15.22 30.54 -25.99
C MET A 48 16.36 30.61 -27.00
N GLU A 49 17.39 31.40 -26.68
CA GLU A 49 18.63 31.35 -27.43
C GLU A 49 19.28 30.00 -27.14
N LEU A 50 19.14 29.06 -28.08
CA LEU A 50 19.66 27.72 -27.89
C LEU A 50 21.20 27.82 -27.91
N PRO A 51 21.90 27.48 -26.81
CA PRO A 51 23.34 27.42 -26.85
C PRO A 51 23.79 26.32 -27.83
N PRO A 52 24.96 26.46 -28.48
CA PRO A 52 25.47 25.44 -29.37
C PRO A 52 25.61 24.10 -28.66
N PHE A 53 25.03 23.05 -29.25
CA PHE A 53 25.01 21.69 -28.70
C PHE A 53 26.44 21.14 -28.57
N ARG A 54 26.86 20.84 -27.33
CA ARG A 54 28.16 20.24 -27.04
C ARG A 54 27.96 18.76 -26.71
N ILE A 55 28.66 17.88 -27.43
CA ILE A 55 28.55 16.42 -27.24
C ILE A 55 29.06 16.09 -25.82
N PRO A 56 28.25 15.43 -24.98
CA PRO A 56 28.65 15.15 -23.61
C PRO A 56 29.72 14.05 -23.55
N THR A 57 30.81 14.30 -22.83
CA THR A 57 31.83 13.27 -22.56
C THR A 57 31.34 12.34 -21.45
N ASN A 58 31.41 11.01 -21.64
CA ASN A 58 30.91 10.01 -20.67
C ASN A 58 31.35 10.29 -19.22
N ARG A 59 32.62 10.64 -18.99
CA ARG A 59 33.15 10.95 -17.66
C ARG A 59 32.48 12.18 -17.01
N SER A 60 32.17 13.20 -17.81
CA SER A 60 31.48 14.41 -17.34
C SER A 60 30.04 14.10 -16.97
N THR A 61 29.31 13.40 -17.85
CA THR A 61 27.92 13.00 -17.60
C THR A 61 27.80 12.14 -16.35
N PHE A 62 28.66 11.12 -16.19
CA PHE A 62 28.65 10.27 -15.00
C PHE A 62 28.93 11.05 -13.72
N ARG A 63 29.90 11.97 -13.74
CA ARG A 63 30.25 12.77 -12.56
C ARG A 63 29.16 13.78 -12.21
N GLY A 64 28.56 14.40 -13.21
CA GLY A 64 27.40 15.29 -13.04
C GLY A 64 26.17 14.54 -12.53
N MET A 65 25.88 13.39 -13.10
CA MET A 65 24.77 12.52 -12.69
C MET A 65 24.98 12.00 -11.25
N TRP A 66 26.20 11.61 -10.88
CA TRP A 66 26.55 11.23 -9.51
C TRP A 66 26.40 12.39 -8.54
N GLY A 67 26.88 13.59 -8.91
CA GLY A 67 26.71 14.79 -8.09
C GLY A 67 25.25 15.10 -7.81
N LYS A 68 24.40 15.04 -8.86
CA LYS A 68 22.95 15.24 -8.73
C LYS A 68 22.26 14.13 -7.94
N GLY A 69 22.68 12.88 -8.12
CA GLY A 69 22.20 11.74 -7.33
C GLY A 69 22.55 11.87 -5.84
N ALA A 70 23.78 12.27 -5.52
CA ALA A 70 24.22 12.48 -4.14
C ALA A 70 23.51 13.68 -3.49
N GLU A 71 23.28 14.75 -4.24
CA GLU A 71 22.51 15.92 -3.79
C GLU A 71 21.05 15.53 -3.47
N TYR A 72 20.41 14.76 -4.36
CA TYR A 72 19.08 14.19 -4.13
C TYR A 72 19.05 13.33 -2.87
N LEU A 73 20.01 12.40 -2.73
CA LEU A 73 20.08 11.48 -1.60
C LEU A 73 20.22 12.24 -0.29
N LYS A 74 21.14 13.21 -0.20
CA LYS A 74 21.31 14.05 1.00
C LYS A 74 20.06 14.86 1.34
N LYS A 75 19.36 15.39 0.33
CA LYS A 75 18.20 16.27 0.51
C LYS A 75 16.94 15.51 0.94
N ILE A 76 16.78 14.24 0.53
CA ILE A 76 15.54 13.46 0.68
C ILE A 76 15.66 12.29 1.66
N SER A 77 16.84 11.67 1.81
CA SER A 77 17.01 10.50 2.68
C SER A 77 16.64 10.78 4.14
N SER A 78 17.04 11.94 4.67
CA SER A 78 16.71 12.37 6.03
C SER A 78 15.19 12.46 6.26
N ILE A 79 14.44 12.95 5.27
CA ILE A 79 12.98 13.07 5.36
C ILE A 79 12.33 11.70 5.35
N ILE A 80 12.76 10.81 4.47
CA ILE A 80 12.23 9.43 4.39
C ILE A 80 12.52 8.69 5.69
N LEU A 81 13.73 8.82 6.23
CA LEU A 81 14.13 8.20 7.49
C LEU A 81 13.23 8.69 8.64
N ILE A 82 13.06 10.01 8.80
CA ILE A 82 12.18 10.57 9.84
C ILE A 82 10.74 10.06 9.66
N SER A 83 10.22 10.06 8.43
CA SER A 83 8.86 9.59 8.14
C SER A 83 8.68 8.10 8.45
N SER A 84 9.69 7.27 8.14
CA SER A 84 9.69 5.84 8.43
C SER A 84 9.70 5.58 9.93
N VAL A 85 10.52 6.31 10.71
CA VAL A 85 10.55 6.21 12.17
C VAL A 85 9.22 6.61 12.79
N ILE A 86 8.58 7.68 12.29
CA ILE A 86 7.25 8.10 12.76
C ILE A 86 6.21 7.02 12.50
N ILE A 87 6.17 6.46 11.28
CA ILE A 87 5.18 5.43 10.94
C ILE A 87 5.45 4.14 11.69
N TRP A 88 6.70 3.75 11.86
CA TRP A 88 7.07 2.63 12.73
C TRP A 88 6.58 2.86 14.17
N GLY A 89 6.80 4.06 14.72
CA GLY A 89 6.32 4.43 16.05
C GLY A 89 4.80 4.35 16.15
N PHE A 90 4.07 4.88 15.17
CA PHE A 90 2.60 4.82 15.14
C PHE A 90 2.05 3.41 14.93
N SER A 91 2.79 2.58 14.20
CA SER A 91 2.46 1.19 13.92
C SER A 91 2.71 0.26 15.11
N HIS A 92 3.60 0.64 16.05
CA HIS A 92 4.00 -0.20 17.17
C HIS A 92 3.43 0.26 18.52
N TYR A 93 3.20 1.56 18.70
CA TYR A 93 2.66 2.12 19.94
C TYR A 93 1.18 2.51 19.80
N PRO A 94 0.36 2.34 20.86
CA PRO A 94 0.67 1.70 22.14
C PRO A 94 0.71 0.16 22.05
N VAL A 95 1.52 -0.49 22.89
CA VAL A 95 1.59 -1.96 22.95
C VAL A 95 0.40 -2.51 23.73
N LYS A 96 -0.39 -3.40 23.11
CA LYS A 96 -1.50 -4.11 23.77
C LYS A 96 -0.91 -5.04 24.84
N GLN A 97 -1.34 -4.89 26.10
CA GLN A 97 -0.85 -5.72 27.21
C GLN A 97 -1.71 -6.97 27.46
N ALA A 98 -3.00 -6.91 27.11
CA ALA A 98 -3.93 -8.02 27.21
C ALA A 98 -4.41 -8.37 25.80
N PHE A 99 -4.05 -9.56 25.32
CA PHE A 99 -4.49 -10.06 24.02
C PHE A 99 -5.82 -10.80 24.16
N ASP A 100 -6.58 -10.90 23.08
CA ASP A 100 -7.84 -11.65 23.09
C ASP A 100 -7.59 -13.17 23.18
N LYS A 101 -6.40 -13.61 22.75
CA LYS A 101 -5.87 -14.97 22.90
C LYS A 101 -4.49 -14.95 23.57
N ASP A 102 -4.22 -15.93 24.43
CA ASP A 102 -2.88 -16.14 25.01
C ASP A 102 -1.94 -16.82 24.00
N TYR A 103 -1.52 -16.05 22.98
CA TYR A 103 -0.65 -16.54 21.91
C TYR A 103 0.63 -17.23 22.41
N GLU A 104 1.20 -16.77 23.52
CA GLU A 104 2.42 -17.37 24.07
C GLU A 104 2.17 -18.79 24.60
N MET A 105 1.06 -18.99 25.32
CA MET A 105 0.67 -20.32 25.79
C MET A 105 0.31 -21.24 24.62
N GLU A 106 -0.37 -20.72 23.60
CA GLU A 106 -0.75 -21.50 22.41
C GLU A 106 0.49 -21.95 21.62
N ILE A 107 1.47 -21.06 21.42
CA ILE A 107 2.76 -21.38 20.77
C ILE A 107 3.52 -22.43 21.59
N ILE A 108 3.63 -22.28 22.91
CA ILE A 108 4.33 -23.26 23.77
C ILE A 108 3.62 -24.62 23.73
N SER A 109 2.29 -24.65 23.76
CA SER A 109 1.49 -25.87 23.68
C SER A 109 1.68 -26.58 22.33
N LEU A 110 1.81 -25.80 21.26
CA LEU A 110 2.05 -26.28 19.91
C LEU A 110 3.45 -26.88 19.81
N GLU A 111 4.48 -26.16 20.24
CA GLU A 111 5.86 -26.65 20.23
C GLU A 111 6.02 -27.95 21.00
N THR A 112 5.39 -28.05 22.18
CA THR A 112 5.41 -29.26 23.01
C THR A 112 4.70 -30.44 22.33
N SER A 113 3.54 -30.18 21.70
CA SER A 113 2.76 -31.19 20.99
C SER A 113 3.51 -31.76 19.78
N TYR A 114 4.17 -30.89 19.01
CA TYR A 114 4.95 -31.29 17.84
C TYR A 114 6.29 -31.91 18.23
N ALA A 115 6.96 -31.44 19.28
CA ALA A 115 8.18 -32.08 19.78
C ALA A 115 7.93 -33.55 20.16
N LYS A 116 6.82 -33.84 20.85
CA LYS A 116 6.44 -35.22 21.18
C LYS A 116 6.15 -36.07 19.93
N ARG A 117 5.51 -35.51 18.91
CA ARG A 117 5.20 -36.21 17.64
C ARG A 117 6.45 -36.47 16.81
N ILE A 118 7.40 -35.54 16.79
CA ILE A 118 8.66 -35.67 16.04
C ILE A 118 9.56 -36.75 16.67
N LEU A 119 9.62 -36.83 18.01
CA LEU A 119 10.39 -37.88 18.70
C LEU A 119 9.87 -39.31 18.47
N LEU A 120 8.60 -39.46 18.05
CA LEU A 120 7.96 -40.75 17.79
C LEU A 120 7.92 -41.10 16.28
N ALA A 121 8.43 -40.23 15.41
CA ALA A 121 8.31 -40.34 13.97
C ALA A 121 9.64 -40.71 13.29
N GLU A 122 9.56 -41.48 12.20
CA GLU A 122 10.72 -41.78 11.33
C GLU A 122 11.14 -40.55 10.50
N ASP A 123 12.39 -40.55 10.01
CA ASP A 123 13.11 -39.38 9.43
C ASP A 123 12.38 -38.67 8.26
N VAL A 124 11.51 -39.36 7.51
CA VAL A 124 10.74 -38.76 6.41
C VAL A 124 9.47 -38.05 6.90
N GLN A 125 8.90 -38.51 8.01
CA GLN A 125 7.69 -37.95 8.62
C GLN A 125 8.03 -36.77 9.55
N SER A 126 9.24 -36.75 10.10
CA SER A 126 9.75 -35.67 10.95
C SER A 126 9.85 -34.33 10.18
N ASP A 127 10.34 -34.35 8.94
CA ASP A 127 10.44 -33.17 8.07
C ASP A 127 9.07 -32.57 7.75
N PHE A 128 8.07 -33.41 7.44
CA PHE A 128 6.71 -32.96 7.21
C PHE A 128 6.08 -32.33 8.46
N LEU A 129 6.27 -32.96 9.63
CA LEU A 129 5.77 -32.45 10.92
C LEU A 129 6.46 -31.14 11.32
N LEU A 130 7.74 -30.98 11.01
CA LEU A 130 8.49 -29.75 11.26
C LEU A 130 7.94 -28.60 10.38
N GLN A 131 7.69 -28.88 9.10
CA GLN A 131 7.06 -27.91 8.21
C GLN A 131 5.64 -27.54 8.67
N GLU A 132 4.81 -28.51 9.07
CA GLU A 132 3.47 -28.23 9.60
C GLU A 132 3.51 -27.38 10.88
N LYS A 133 4.43 -27.70 11.79
CA LYS A 133 4.67 -26.93 13.03
C LYS A 133 5.05 -25.49 12.71
N ASP A 134 6.02 -25.29 11.83
CA ASP A 134 6.52 -23.97 11.47
C ASP A 134 5.43 -23.11 10.80
N ASN A 135 4.59 -23.71 9.96
CA ASN A 135 3.45 -23.03 9.36
C ASN A 135 2.41 -22.59 10.39
N LYS A 136 2.09 -23.45 11.36
CA LYS A 136 1.14 -23.11 12.43
C LYS A 136 1.70 -22.05 13.38
N ARG A 137 2.97 -22.14 13.77
CA ARG A 137 3.63 -21.10 14.58
C ARG A 137 3.63 -19.76 13.84
N HIS A 138 4.04 -19.75 12.57
CA HIS A 138 4.02 -18.54 11.76
C HIS A 138 2.60 -17.96 11.63
N ARG A 139 1.54 -18.80 11.59
CA ARG A 139 0.16 -18.31 11.60
C ARG A 139 -0.18 -17.57 12.89
N LEU A 140 0.10 -18.17 14.05
CA LEU A 140 -0.14 -17.56 15.36
C LEU A 140 0.63 -16.24 15.51
N GLU A 141 1.87 -16.18 15.05
CA GLU A 141 2.68 -14.96 15.03
C GLU A 141 2.05 -13.86 14.16
N MET A 142 1.49 -14.22 13.00
CA MET A 142 0.81 -13.28 12.11
C MET A 142 -0.52 -12.79 12.68
N GLU A 143 -1.29 -13.65 13.36
CA GLU A 143 -2.51 -13.26 14.09
C GLU A 143 -2.17 -12.27 15.20
N LYS A 144 -1.15 -12.56 16.02
CA LYS A 144 -0.63 -11.64 17.06
C LYS A 144 -0.21 -10.30 16.47
N GLN A 145 0.50 -10.30 15.34
CA GLN A 145 0.93 -9.07 14.66
C GLN A 145 -0.26 -8.26 14.11
N ALA A 146 -1.29 -8.91 13.58
CA ALA A 146 -2.48 -8.24 13.09
C ALA A 146 -3.24 -7.53 14.22
N GLU A 147 -3.42 -8.20 15.36
CA GLU A 147 -4.07 -7.63 16.55
C GLU A 147 -3.26 -6.46 17.15
N LEU A 148 -1.94 -6.57 17.17
CA LEU A 148 -1.06 -5.46 17.57
C LEU A 148 -1.21 -4.24 16.65
N LEU A 149 -1.27 -4.47 15.33
CA LEU A 149 -1.45 -3.40 14.35
C LEU A 149 -2.82 -2.74 14.49
N GLU A 150 -3.88 -3.50 14.76
CA GLU A 150 -5.22 -2.97 15.01
C GLU A 150 -5.27 -2.08 16.26
N TYR A 151 -4.63 -2.50 17.35
CA TYR A 151 -4.59 -1.74 18.60
C TYR A 151 -3.69 -0.49 18.55
N SER A 152 -2.71 -0.49 17.63
CA SER A 152 -1.74 0.60 17.45
C SER A 152 -2.42 1.95 17.15
N LEU A 153 -1.68 3.05 17.32
CA LEU A 153 -2.18 4.38 16.95
C LEU A 153 -2.56 4.44 15.47
N LEU A 154 -1.80 3.75 14.62
CA LEU A 154 -2.09 3.63 13.20
C LEU A 154 -3.44 2.94 12.95
N GLY A 155 -3.75 1.91 13.75
CA GLY A 155 -5.04 1.22 13.70
C GLY A 155 -6.21 2.09 14.11
N ARG A 156 -6.04 2.89 15.18
CA ARG A 156 -7.02 3.89 15.60
C ARG A 156 -7.28 4.95 14.52
N ILE A 157 -6.24 5.41 13.83
CA ILE A 157 -6.38 6.33 12.69
C ILE A 157 -7.10 5.62 11.53
N GLY A 158 -6.83 4.34 11.30
CA GLY A 158 -7.55 3.52 10.32
C GLY A 158 -9.06 3.50 10.55
N HIS A 159 -9.50 3.20 11.77
CA HIS A 159 -10.92 3.25 12.15
C HIS A 159 -11.50 4.66 12.11
N PHE A 160 -10.70 5.69 12.43
CA PHE A 160 -11.15 7.08 12.32
C PHE A 160 -11.41 7.50 10.87
N ILE A 161 -10.62 7.00 9.91
CA ILE A 161 -10.76 7.28 8.48
C ILE A 161 -11.84 6.41 7.84
N GLU A 162 -12.14 5.24 8.41
CA GLU A 162 -13.16 4.27 7.96
C GLU A 162 -14.46 4.90 7.42
N PRO A 163 -15.17 5.81 8.12
CA PRO A 163 -16.43 6.38 7.62
C PRO A 163 -16.30 7.13 6.28
N VAL A 164 -15.12 7.69 5.98
CA VAL A 164 -14.87 8.43 4.74
C VAL A 164 -14.53 7.49 3.58
N ILE A 165 -13.93 6.33 3.87
CA ILE A 165 -13.48 5.37 2.86
C ILE A 165 -14.49 4.22 2.65
N LYS A 166 -15.39 3.97 3.60
CA LYS A 166 -16.44 2.96 3.51
C LYS A 166 -17.34 3.10 2.27
N PRO A 167 -17.73 4.31 1.81
CA PRO A 167 -18.47 4.47 0.56
C PRO A 167 -17.72 4.02 -0.70
N LEU A 168 -16.40 3.84 -0.62
CA LEU A 168 -15.56 3.30 -1.70
C LEU A 168 -15.47 1.77 -1.66
N GLY A 169 -16.14 1.13 -0.69
CA GLY A 169 -15.98 -0.29 -0.38
C GLY A 169 -14.70 -0.63 0.38
N PHE A 170 -14.00 0.36 0.96
CA PHE A 170 -12.76 0.12 1.72
C PHE A 170 -13.01 -0.02 3.21
N ASP A 171 -12.25 -0.90 3.85
CA ASP A 171 -12.29 -1.11 5.29
C ASP A 171 -11.15 -0.39 6.01
N TRP A 172 -11.21 -0.40 7.34
CA TRP A 172 -10.14 0.09 8.21
C TRP A 172 -8.79 -0.56 7.88
N LYS A 173 -8.75 -1.86 7.52
CA LYS A 173 -7.52 -2.58 7.11
C LYS A 173 -6.86 -1.94 5.88
N MET A 174 -7.68 -1.57 4.89
CA MET A 174 -7.22 -0.87 3.69
C MET A 174 -6.79 0.57 4.01
N GLY A 175 -7.50 1.24 4.92
CA GLY A 175 -7.15 2.56 5.45
C GLY A 175 -5.77 2.58 6.10
N ILE A 176 -5.48 1.63 7.00
CA ILE A 176 -4.15 1.48 7.62
C ILE A 176 -3.08 1.25 6.55
N ALA A 177 -3.34 0.37 5.58
CA ALA A 177 -2.38 0.07 4.53
C ALA A 177 -2.04 1.29 3.66
N LEU A 178 -3.03 2.13 3.34
CA LEU A 178 -2.81 3.39 2.61
C LEU A 178 -1.96 4.37 3.42
N LEU A 179 -2.18 4.43 4.73
CA LEU A 179 -1.46 5.33 5.62
C LEU A 179 -0.02 4.86 5.87
N SER A 180 0.20 3.56 6.10
CA SER A 180 1.54 2.97 6.25
C SER A 180 2.35 3.08 4.94
N GLY A 181 1.67 3.04 3.80
CA GLY A 181 2.25 3.19 2.46
C GLY A 181 2.55 4.61 2.01
N ALA A 182 2.28 5.63 2.84
CA ALA A 182 2.54 7.03 2.50
C ALA A 182 4.02 7.33 2.15
N PRO A 183 5.03 6.78 2.84
CA PRO A 183 6.43 7.00 2.50
C PRO A 183 6.86 6.19 1.27
N ALA A 184 6.34 4.97 1.14
CA ALA A 184 6.72 4.02 0.10
C ALA A 184 5.53 3.11 -0.27
N LYS A 185 5.14 3.14 -1.55
CA LYS A 185 3.89 2.54 -2.04
C LYS A 185 3.87 1.02 -1.94
N GLU A 186 5.03 0.39 -1.97
CA GLU A 186 5.22 -1.05 -1.84
C GLU A 186 4.84 -1.58 -0.45
N ILE A 187 4.92 -0.73 0.59
CA ILE A 187 4.59 -1.10 1.97
C ILE A 187 3.10 -1.46 2.10
N ILE A 188 2.22 -0.87 1.28
CA ILE A 188 0.78 -1.13 1.25
C ILE A 188 0.50 -2.64 1.14
N VAL A 189 1.19 -3.32 0.21
CA VAL A 189 0.99 -4.76 -0.03
C VAL A 189 1.48 -5.59 1.16
N SER A 190 2.58 -5.18 1.79
CA SER A 190 3.11 -5.84 2.98
C SER A 190 2.16 -5.71 4.18
N THR A 191 1.62 -4.51 4.42
CA THR A 191 0.66 -4.27 5.50
C THR A 191 -0.64 -5.05 5.28
N LEU A 192 -1.17 -5.08 4.05
CA LEU A 192 -2.36 -5.87 3.71
C LEU A 192 -2.12 -7.37 3.91
N ASN A 193 -0.91 -7.86 3.59
CA ASN A 193 -0.57 -9.25 3.83
C ASN A 193 -0.62 -9.62 5.32
N VAL A 194 -0.21 -8.74 6.22
CA VAL A 194 -0.27 -9.00 7.67
C VAL A 194 -1.72 -8.98 8.16
N LEU A 195 -2.49 -7.95 7.79
CA LEU A 195 -3.85 -7.72 8.29
C LEU A 195 -4.89 -8.73 7.77
N TYR A 196 -4.76 -9.22 6.54
CA TYR A 196 -5.71 -10.18 5.97
C TYR A 196 -5.34 -11.64 6.20
N LYS A 197 -4.08 -11.98 6.52
CA LYS A 197 -3.68 -13.36 6.84
C LYS A 197 -4.15 -13.82 8.23
N GLY A 198 -4.32 -12.90 9.17
CA GLY A 198 -4.77 -13.23 10.54
C GLY A 198 -6.27 -13.56 10.64
N ASP A 199 -7.07 -13.25 9.62
CA ASP A 199 -8.54 -13.23 9.73
C ASP A 199 -9.25 -14.49 9.17
N THR A 200 -8.51 -15.41 8.53
CA THR A 200 -9.12 -16.57 7.84
C THR A 200 -8.54 -17.92 8.28
N GLU A 201 -9.42 -18.77 8.80
CA GLU A 201 -9.14 -20.14 9.27
C GLU A 201 -8.88 -21.18 8.17
N SER A 202 -8.56 -20.79 6.94
CA SER A 202 -8.34 -21.76 5.86
C SER A 202 -6.98 -22.44 5.94
N GLN A 203 -7.03 -23.78 6.06
CA GLN A 203 -5.99 -24.72 6.48
C GLN A 203 -4.79 -24.93 5.53
N ASN A 204 -4.63 -24.17 4.46
CA ASN A 204 -3.54 -24.41 3.49
C ASN A 204 -2.60 -23.20 3.35
N ASN A 205 -1.31 -23.49 3.16
CA ASN A 205 -0.24 -22.54 2.80
C ASN A 205 -0.44 -21.95 1.40
N ILE A 206 -1.58 -21.33 1.17
CA ILE A 206 -1.88 -20.72 -0.12
C ILE A 206 -1.41 -19.27 -0.09
N SER A 207 -0.80 -18.85 -1.19
CA SER A 207 -0.31 -17.48 -1.37
C SER A 207 -1.46 -16.49 -1.14
N LEU A 208 -1.16 -15.24 -0.77
CA LEU A 208 -2.19 -14.18 -0.62
C LEU A 208 -3.15 -14.18 -1.80
N ILE A 209 -2.61 -14.35 -3.00
CA ILE A 209 -3.33 -14.40 -4.27
C ILE A 209 -4.45 -15.45 -4.22
N ASP A 210 -4.18 -16.62 -3.66
CA ASP A 210 -5.14 -17.73 -3.63
C ASP A 210 -6.14 -17.62 -2.48
N LYS A 211 -5.76 -16.99 -1.36
CA LYS A 211 -6.71 -16.63 -0.29
C LYS A 211 -7.68 -15.53 -0.74
N LEU A 212 -7.18 -14.51 -1.43
CA LEU A 212 -8.01 -13.45 -2.00
C LEU A 212 -8.94 -13.99 -3.10
N LYS A 213 -8.50 -14.98 -3.89
CA LYS A 213 -9.37 -15.72 -4.82
C LYS A 213 -10.45 -16.53 -4.08
N ALA A 214 -10.09 -17.29 -3.05
CA ALA A 214 -11.05 -18.08 -2.29
C ALA A 214 -12.11 -17.19 -1.62
N GLN A 215 -11.70 -16.04 -1.08
CA GLN A 215 -12.61 -15.06 -0.47
C GLN A 215 -13.52 -14.36 -1.49
N SER A 216 -13.07 -14.17 -2.73
CA SER A 216 -13.90 -13.61 -3.81
C SER A 216 -15.07 -14.51 -4.24
N ILE A 217 -14.99 -15.82 -3.99
CA ILE A 217 -16.03 -16.80 -4.34
C ILE A 217 -17.09 -16.92 -3.22
N SER A 218 -16.76 -16.56 -1.98
CA SER A 218 -17.66 -16.63 -0.82
C SER A 218 -18.41 -15.32 -0.50
N ALA A 219 -18.48 -14.38 -1.45
CA ALA A 219 -19.11 -13.07 -1.27
C ALA A 219 -20.66 -13.10 -1.18
N ASP A 220 -21.28 -14.29 -1.21
CA ASP A 220 -22.74 -14.43 -1.27
C ASP A 220 -23.44 -14.51 0.11
N ASN A 221 -22.71 -14.74 1.22
CA ASN A 221 -23.34 -14.74 2.53
C ASN A 221 -22.45 -14.17 3.65
N GLN A 222 -22.95 -13.09 4.25
CA GLN A 222 -22.66 -12.60 5.60
C GLN A 222 -21.39 -11.72 5.80
N ASN A 223 -21.63 -10.41 5.65
CA ASN A 223 -21.10 -9.25 6.39
C ASN A 223 -19.60 -9.03 6.68
N ASN A 224 -18.67 -9.96 6.43
CA ASN A 224 -17.26 -9.78 6.81
C ASN A 224 -16.22 -10.12 5.73
N SER A 225 -16.61 -10.44 4.49
CA SER A 225 -15.67 -10.71 3.38
C SER A 225 -15.54 -9.52 2.44
N GLN A 226 -14.85 -8.48 2.92
CA GLN A 226 -14.85 -7.14 2.33
C GLN A 226 -13.96 -6.96 1.08
N LEU A 227 -13.27 -8.01 0.59
CA LEU A 227 -12.38 -7.90 -0.58
C LEU A 227 -12.96 -8.54 -1.85
N SER A 228 -13.97 -7.88 -2.43
CA SER A 228 -14.52 -8.18 -3.75
C SER A 228 -13.54 -7.78 -4.88
N PRO A 229 -13.56 -8.44 -6.07
CA PRO A 229 -12.82 -8.00 -7.25
C PRO A 229 -13.06 -6.53 -7.60
N LEU A 230 -14.27 -6.02 -7.37
CA LEU A 230 -14.63 -4.61 -7.58
C LEU A 230 -13.91 -3.69 -6.60
N THR A 231 -13.89 -4.05 -5.32
CA THR A 231 -13.17 -3.32 -4.28
C THR A 231 -11.66 -3.28 -4.58
N ALA A 232 -11.09 -4.40 -5.03
CA ALA A 232 -9.68 -4.49 -5.39
C ALA A 232 -9.34 -3.55 -6.56
N LEU A 233 -10.17 -3.52 -7.60
CA LEU A 233 -10.00 -2.60 -8.74
C LEU A 233 -10.08 -1.13 -8.29
N THR A 234 -11.09 -0.81 -7.48
CA THR A 234 -11.28 0.52 -6.90
C THR A 234 -10.07 0.96 -6.08
N PHE A 235 -9.54 0.04 -5.25
CA PHE A 235 -8.34 0.28 -4.44
C PHE A 235 -7.11 0.53 -5.30
N MET A 236 -6.93 -0.20 -6.39
CA MET A 236 -5.82 0.03 -7.32
C MET A 236 -5.87 1.41 -7.97
N ILE A 237 -7.05 1.87 -8.38
CA ILE A 237 -7.24 3.22 -8.95
C ILE A 237 -6.96 4.28 -7.88
N PHE A 238 -7.42 4.07 -6.65
CA PHE A 238 -7.12 4.98 -5.54
C PHE A 238 -5.60 5.06 -5.30
N VAL A 239 -4.90 3.93 -5.20
CA VAL A 239 -3.44 3.87 -5.01
C VAL A 239 -2.66 4.52 -6.15
N LEU A 240 -3.20 4.47 -7.38
CA LEU A 240 -2.62 5.12 -8.56
C LEU A 240 -2.73 6.65 -8.50
N LEU A 241 -3.85 7.19 -8.02
CA LEU A 241 -4.18 8.62 -8.11
C LEU A 241 -3.92 9.41 -6.82
N TYR A 242 -3.88 8.76 -5.65
CA TYR A 242 -3.75 9.47 -4.38
C TYR A 242 -2.37 10.13 -4.21
N PHE A 243 -2.21 10.91 -3.13
CA PHE A 243 -1.03 11.74 -2.92
C PHE A 243 0.29 11.00 -3.16
N PRO A 244 1.26 11.63 -3.84
CA PRO A 244 2.55 11.01 -4.14
C PRO A 244 3.39 10.86 -2.86
N CYS A 245 4.46 10.07 -2.89
CA CYS A 245 5.20 9.78 -1.65
C CYS A 245 5.72 11.05 -0.96
N ILE A 246 5.92 10.98 0.36
CA ILE A 246 6.33 12.13 1.21
C ILE A 246 7.55 12.86 0.63
N GLY A 247 8.50 12.13 0.04
CA GLY A 247 9.67 12.72 -0.63
C GLY A 247 9.30 13.71 -1.74
N THR A 248 8.35 13.36 -2.60
CA THR A 248 7.89 14.25 -3.69
C THR A 248 7.15 15.48 -3.15
N LEU A 249 6.31 15.31 -2.12
CA LEU A 249 5.59 16.42 -1.49
C LEU A 249 6.56 17.44 -0.87
N VAL A 250 7.63 16.97 -0.25
CA VAL A 250 8.66 17.85 0.32
C VAL A 250 9.47 18.54 -0.77
N VAL A 251 9.76 17.87 -1.88
CA VAL A 251 10.38 18.53 -3.05
C VAL A 251 9.47 19.63 -3.59
N ILE A 252 8.19 19.35 -3.82
CA ILE A 252 7.21 20.36 -4.27
C ILE A 252 7.17 21.55 -3.31
N SER A 253 7.12 21.27 -2.00
CA SER A 253 7.10 22.30 -0.96
C SER A 253 8.36 23.18 -0.94
N ARG A 254 9.53 22.59 -1.21
CA ARG A 254 10.82 23.29 -1.22
C ARG A 254 11.04 24.09 -2.49
N GLU A 255 10.70 23.53 -3.66
CA GLU A 255 10.91 24.17 -4.95
C GLU A 255 9.85 25.25 -5.25
N SER A 256 8.63 25.11 -4.73
CA SER A 256 7.55 26.10 -4.94
C SER A 256 7.68 27.34 -4.04
N GLY A 257 8.69 27.40 -3.18
CA GLY A 257 8.93 28.50 -2.24
C GLY A 257 7.95 28.62 -1.08
N HIS A 258 6.82 27.88 -1.08
CA HIS A 258 5.85 27.84 0.02
C HIS A 258 5.41 26.40 0.33
N TRP A 259 5.49 26.00 1.60
CA TRP A 259 5.01 24.70 2.11
C TRP A 259 3.54 24.41 1.79
N LYS A 260 2.71 25.46 1.69
CA LYS A 260 1.28 25.37 1.37
C LYS A 260 1.04 24.64 0.03
N TRP A 261 1.94 24.73 -0.94
CA TRP A 261 1.81 24.05 -2.23
C TRP A 261 1.94 22.54 -2.14
N GLY A 262 2.81 22.01 -1.26
CA GLY A 262 2.90 20.57 -1.05
C GLY A 262 1.68 20.02 -0.31
N VAL A 263 1.17 20.75 0.68
CA VAL A 263 -0.07 20.37 1.38
C VAL A 263 -1.26 20.41 0.42
N PHE A 264 -1.38 21.48 -0.37
CA PHE A 264 -2.37 21.56 -1.44
C PHE A 264 -2.24 20.37 -2.40
N ALA A 265 -1.01 20.00 -2.78
CA ALA A 265 -0.75 18.84 -3.63
C ALA A 265 -1.27 17.53 -3.05
N ALA A 266 -1.03 17.30 -1.76
CA ALA A 266 -1.49 16.10 -1.07
C ALA A 266 -3.03 16.03 -1.01
N PHE A 267 -3.69 17.14 -0.68
CA PHE A 267 -5.15 17.15 -0.54
C PHE A 267 -5.86 17.07 -1.89
N TYR A 268 -5.43 17.83 -2.91
CA TYR A 268 -6.13 17.82 -4.20
C TYR A 268 -6.04 16.46 -4.89
N THR A 269 -4.87 15.80 -4.84
CA THR A 269 -4.68 14.48 -5.45
C THR A 269 -5.51 13.42 -4.75
N THR A 270 -5.52 13.43 -3.41
CA THR A 270 -6.35 12.51 -2.61
C THR A 270 -7.84 12.73 -2.86
N PHE A 271 -8.27 13.98 -3.01
CA PHE A 271 -9.66 14.30 -3.31
C PHE A 271 -10.09 13.78 -4.69
N ILE A 272 -9.24 13.97 -5.71
CA ILE A 272 -9.49 13.42 -7.06
C ILE A 272 -9.50 11.90 -7.03
N ALA A 273 -8.56 11.28 -6.31
CA ALA A 273 -8.52 9.83 -6.14
C ALA A 273 -9.79 9.29 -5.47
N TRP A 274 -10.28 9.99 -4.45
CA TRP A 274 -11.54 9.65 -3.76
C TRP A 274 -12.74 9.73 -4.71
N ILE A 275 -12.87 10.81 -5.50
CA ILE A 275 -13.95 10.95 -6.49
C ILE A 275 -13.87 9.85 -7.55
N ALA A 276 -12.68 9.59 -8.10
CA ALA A 276 -12.49 8.57 -9.12
C ALA A 276 -12.82 7.17 -8.59
N ALA A 277 -12.35 6.83 -7.38
CA ALA A 277 -12.66 5.58 -6.71
C ALA A 277 -14.17 5.45 -6.44
N PHE A 278 -14.81 6.52 -5.95
CA PHE A 278 -16.24 6.54 -5.69
C PHE A 278 -17.05 6.29 -6.96
N ALA A 279 -16.68 6.96 -8.07
CA ALA A 279 -17.37 6.77 -9.35
C ALA A 279 -17.23 5.32 -9.82
N VAL A 280 -16.02 4.74 -9.76
CA VAL A 280 -15.76 3.38 -10.21
C VAL A 280 -16.49 2.35 -9.35
N TYR A 281 -16.51 2.51 -8.03
CA TYR A 281 -17.19 1.60 -7.13
C TYR A 281 -18.70 1.58 -7.36
N ASN A 282 -19.33 2.76 -7.41
CA ASN A 282 -20.78 2.86 -7.64
C ASN A 282 -21.18 2.43 -9.05
N LEU A 283 -20.39 2.79 -10.08
CA LEU A 283 -20.65 2.31 -11.44
C LEU A 283 -20.48 0.80 -11.53
N GLY A 284 -19.48 0.22 -10.87
CA GLY A 284 -19.25 -1.22 -10.88
C GLY A 284 -20.26 -2.01 -10.04
N GLN A 285 -20.97 -1.40 -9.10
CA GLN A 285 -22.11 -2.04 -8.41
C GLN A 285 -23.39 -2.07 -9.26
N LEU A 286 -23.50 -1.19 -10.27
CA LEU A 286 -24.66 -1.10 -11.16
C LEU A 286 -24.66 -2.15 -12.27
N PHE A 287 -23.51 -2.78 -12.55
CA PHE A 287 -23.32 -3.81 -13.57
C PHE A 287 -23.01 -5.16 -12.93
#